data_AF-A0A7W4WC84-F1
#
_entry.id   AF-A0A7W4WC84-F1
#
_cell.length_a   1.000
_cell.length_b   1.000
_cell.length_c   1.000
_cell.angle_alpha   90.00
_cell.angle_beta   90.00
_cell.angle_gamma   90.00
#
_symmetry.space_group_name_H-M   'P 1'
#
loop_
_entity.id
_entity.type
_entity.pdbx_description
1 polymer ?
#
loop_
_entity_poly.entity_id
_entity_poly.type
_entity_poly.pdbx_seq_one_letter_code
_entity_poly.pdbx_strand_id
1 'polypeptide(L)'
;MPQKNKLQLGEAMKLARLEQRLSQSAVARSLGIQQSYLSKVENDTATPSVTVLQKLCSAYGVKTHRLLRQLDREVLRRNGAYRAHLQKTLRQRRATRAGLASVLVAAVSLSALLLGRETASIHRPVTLVLDEVDGVEAIDLFAAYGQLEVRGRHLVAGKSVSIEVREIPWDQAFSELAKRLGVRAEFSGAIVELSPDAN
;
A
#
# COMPACT_ATOMS: atom_id res chain seq x y z
N MET A 1 9.55 7.84 28.75
CA MET A 1 8.34 8.38 28.09
C MET A 1 7.47 7.20 27.65
N PRO A 2 6.28 6.96 28.21
CA PRO A 2 5.46 5.84 27.74
C PRO A 2 4.89 6.18 26.36
N GLN A 3 4.95 5.22 25.43
CA GLN A 3 4.48 5.37 24.05
C GLN A 3 2.97 5.62 24.02
N LYS A 4 2.58 6.70 23.33
CA LYS A 4 1.22 7.21 23.13
C LYS A 4 0.33 6.16 22.43
N ASN A 5 -0.76 5.77 23.10
CA ASN A 5 -1.92 4.94 22.68
C ASN A 5 -1.81 4.17 21.35
N LYS A 6 -1.45 2.88 21.44
CA LYS A 6 -1.85 1.89 20.45
C LYS A 6 -3.27 1.43 20.77
N LEU A 7 -4.18 1.61 19.81
CA LEU A 7 -5.54 1.07 19.89
C LEU A 7 -5.47 -0.46 20.02
N GLN A 8 -6.19 -1.00 20.99
CA GLN A 8 -6.35 -2.44 21.10
C GLN A 8 -7.29 -2.94 19.99
N LEU A 9 -7.27 -4.25 19.70
CA LEU A 9 -8.01 -4.79 18.57
C LEU A 9 -9.52 -4.63 18.77
N GLY A 10 -10.00 -4.93 19.97
CA GLY A 10 -11.41 -4.80 20.32
C GLY A 10 -11.91 -3.38 20.17
N GLU A 11 -11.15 -2.41 20.70
CA GLU A 11 -11.48 -0.99 20.57
C GLU A 11 -11.55 -0.55 19.09
N ALA A 12 -10.57 -0.92 18.27
CA ALA A 12 -10.57 -0.58 16.85
C ALA A 12 -11.77 -1.22 16.10
N MET A 13 -12.14 -2.45 16.47
CA MET A 13 -13.34 -3.12 15.92
C MET A 13 -14.63 -2.42 16.34
N LYS A 14 -14.71 -2.00 17.61
CA LYS A 14 -15.85 -1.25 18.13
C LYS A 14 -16.04 0.07 17.41
N LEU A 15 -14.96 0.82 17.17
CA LEU A 15 -14.99 2.07 16.41
C LEU A 15 -15.51 1.83 14.98
N ALA A 16 -14.95 0.86 14.27
CA ALA A 16 -15.40 0.51 12.91
C ALA A 16 -16.89 0.12 12.86
N ARG A 17 -17.39 -0.61 13.86
CA ARG A 17 -18.82 -0.94 13.96
C ARG A 17 -19.69 0.30 14.14
N LEU A 18 -19.25 1.23 15.01
CA LEU A 18 -19.99 2.46 15.31
C LEU A 18 -20.01 3.42 14.11
N GLU A 19 -18.94 3.47 13.32
CA GLU A 19 -18.90 4.23 12.05
C GLU A 19 -19.97 3.74 11.07
N GLN A 20 -20.23 2.44 11.04
CA GLN A 20 -21.32 1.83 10.24
C GLN A 20 -22.70 1.95 10.91
N ARG A 21 -22.81 2.58 12.09
CA ARG A 21 -24.04 2.72 12.88
C ARG A 21 -24.72 1.38 13.20
N LEU A 22 -23.94 0.30 13.33
CA LEU A 22 -24.45 -1.04 13.62
C LEU A 22 -24.47 -1.33 15.12
N SER A 23 -25.50 -2.02 15.61
CA SER A 23 -25.51 -2.54 16.99
C SER A 23 -24.74 -3.86 17.08
N GLN A 24 -24.22 -4.19 18.27
CA GLN A 24 -23.59 -5.51 18.50
C GLN A 24 -24.58 -6.65 18.24
N SER A 25 -25.85 -6.49 18.62
CA SER A 25 -26.87 -7.52 18.41
C SER A 25 -27.18 -7.77 16.94
N ALA A 26 -27.22 -6.71 16.11
CA ALA A 26 -27.43 -6.84 14.68
C ALA A 26 -26.29 -7.59 13.99
N VAL A 27 -25.05 -7.24 14.33
CA VAL A 27 -23.84 -7.88 13.78
C VAL A 27 -23.71 -9.32 14.26
N ALA A 28 -23.93 -9.56 15.55
CA ALA A 28 -23.85 -10.90 16.11
C ALA A 28 -24.86 -11.85 15.43
N ARG A 29 -26.09 -11.36 15.22
CA ARG A 29 -27.13 -12.10 14.49
C ARG A 29 -26.74 -12.37 13.04
N SER A 30 -26.23 -11.37 12.31
CA SER A 30 -25.87 -11.55 10.90
C SER A 30 -24.70 -12.51 10.70
N LEU A 31 -23.80 -12.61 11.69
CA LEU A 31 -22.63 -13.49 11.64
C LEU A 31 -22.86 -14.85 12.31
N GLY A 32 -24.03 -15.09 12.91
CA GLY A 32 -24.34 -16.34 13.62
C GLY A 32 -23.47 -16.56 14.87
N ILE A 33 -23.09 -15.48 15.56
CA ILE A 33 -22.30 -15.53 16.80
C ILE A 33 -23.11 -15.00 17.99
N GLN A 34 -22.68 -15.33 19.20
CA GLN A 34 -23.31 -14.77 20.41
C GLN A 34 -22.95 -13.29 20.57
N GLN A 35 -23.93 -12.44 20.90
CA GLN A 35 -23.68 -11.02 21.17
C GLN A 35 -22.74 -10.81 22.36
N SER A 36 -22.84 -11.65 23.39
CA SER A 36 -21.93 -11.63 24.55
C SER A 36 -20.49 -11.91 24.14
N TYR A 37 -20.27 -12.79 23.16
CA TYR A 37 -18.95 -13.05 22.59
C TYR A 37 -18.43 -11.84 21.80
N LEU A 38 -19.26 -11.21 20.96
CA LEU A 38 -18.87 -9.98 20.26
C LEU A 38 -18.53 -8.84 21.25
N SER A 39 -19.28 -8.71 22.34
CA SER A 39 -18.96 -7.77 23.41
C SER A 39 -17.60 -8.04 24.04
N LYS A 40 -17.27 -9.31 24.32
CA LYS A 40 -15.95 -9.67 24.84
C LYS A 40 -14.82 -9.37 23.86
N VAL A 41 -15.04 -9.60 22.57
CA VAL A 41 -14.10 -9.26 21.50
C VAL A 41 -13.85 -7.76 21.45
N GLU A 42 -14.90 -6.95 21.45
CA GLU A 42 -14.80 -5.48 21.37
C GLU A 42 -14.23 -4.82 22.63
N ASN A 43 -14.17 -5.56 23.75
CA ASN A 43 -13.55 -5.12 24.99
C ASN A 43 -12.20 -5.83 25.27
N ASP A 44 -11.60 -6.47 24.26
CA ASP A 44 -10.30 -7.16 24.33
C ASP A 44 -10.21 -8.29 25.40
N THR A 45 -11.36 -8.81 25.83
CA THR A 45 -11.47 -9.94 26.79
C THR A 45 -11.67 -11.29 26.11
N ALA A 46 -11.82 -11.29 24.77
CA ALA A 46 -11.79 -12.49 23.95
C ALA A 46 -11.03 -12.21 22.65
N THR A 47 -10.23 -13.18 22.20
CA THR A 47 -9.54 -13.09 20.91
C THR A 47 -10.30 -13.89 19.86
N PRO A 48 -10.80 -13.26 18.78
CA PRO A 48 -11.49 -14.00 17.73
C PRO A 48 -10.52 -14.84 16.88
N SER A 49 -11.05 -15.89 16.24
CA SER A 49 -10.29 -16.59 15.20
C SER A 49 -10.10 -15.68 13.99
N VAL A 50 -9.11 -15.96 13.13
CA VAL A 50 -8.91 -15.21 11.88
C VAL A 50 -10.19 -15.18 11.04
N THR A 51 -10.89 -16.30 10.94
CA THR A 51 -12.14 -16.41 10.18
C THR A 51 -13.25 -15.50 10.74
N VAL A 52 -13.42 -15.47 12.06
CA VAL A 52 -14.41 -14.59 12.70
C VAL A 52 -14.02 -13.12 12.57
N LEU A 53 -12.72 -12.81 12.74
CA LEU A 53 -12.19 -11.47 12.54
C LEU A 53 -12.46 -10.98 11.11
N GLN A 54 -12.24 -11.82 10.10
CA GLN A 54 -12.52 -11.48 8.69
C GLN A 54 -14.00 -11.20 8.46
N LYS A 55 -14.90 -12.01 9.03
CA LYS A 55 -16.35 -11.77 8.95
C LYS A 55 -16.76 -10.45 9.58
N LEU A 56 -16.22 -10.12 10.75
CA LEU A 56 -16.47 -8.86 11.45
C LEU A 56 -15.94 -7.67 10.64
N CYS A 57 -14.70 -7.74 10.19
CA CYS A 57 -14.10 -6.76 9.29
C CYS A 57 -14.95 -6.53 8.03
N SER A 58 -15.45 -7.59 7.41
CA SER A 58 -16.33 -7.51 6.24
C SER A 58 -17.65 -6.83 6.57
N ALA A 59 -18.28 -7.17 7.70
CA ALA A 59 -19.51 -6.51 8.15
C ALA A 59 -19.31 -5.02 8.44
N TYR A 60 -18.09 -4.62 8.80
CA TYR A 60 -17.73 -3.24 9.14
C TYR A 60 -17.16 -2.45 7.95
N GLY A 61 -16.99 -3.07 6.78
CA GLY A 61 -16.38 -2.42 5.61
C GLY A 61 -14.88 -2.15 5.74
N VAL A 62 -14.17 -2.85 6.64
CA VAL A 62 -12.74 -2.66 6.89
C VAL A 62 -11.95 -3.86 6.38
N LYS A 63 -10.78 -3.63 5.77
CA LYS A 63 -9.88 -4.71 5.36
C LYS A 63 -9.14 -5.27 6.59
N THR A 64 -9.22 -6.58 6.82
CA THR A 64 -8.60 -7.24 8.00
C THR A 64 -7.11 -6.95 8.15
N HIS A 65 -6.34 -6.94 7.07
CA HIS A 65 -4.91 -6.62 7.14
C HIS A 65 -4.64 -5.16 7.56
N ARG A 66 -5.53 -4.22 7.24
CA ARG A 66 -5.40 -2.81 7.62
C ARG A 66 -5.54 -2.68 9.13
N LEU A 67 -6.54 -3.35 9.70
CA LEU A 67 -6.76 -3.42 11.14
C LEU A 67 -5.58 -4.10 11.86
N LEU A 68 -5.13 -5.26 11.37
CA LEU A 68 -4.02 -6.00 11.98
C LEU A 68 -2.70 -5.20 11.97
N ARG A 69 -2.46 -4.34 10.97
CA ARG A 69 -1.26 -3.47 10.91
C ARG A 69 -1.21 -2.39 11.99
N GLN A 70 -2.36 -2.04 12.58
CA GLN A 70 -2.46 -0.99 13.59
C GLN A 70 -2.26 -1.53 15.02
N LEU A 71 -2.26 -2.86 15.18
CA LEU A 71 -2.09 -3.50 16.49
C LEU A 71 -0.68 -3.39 17.03
N ASP A 72 -0.55 -3.51 18.37
CA ASP A 72 0.75 -3.68 19.01
C ASP A 72 1.50 -4.89 18.44
N ARG A 73 2.80 -4.71 18.18
CA ARG A 73 3.70 -5.79 17.75
C ARG A 73 3.65 -6.99 18.70
N GLU A 74 3.47 -6.77 20.00
CA GLU A 74 3.41 -7.83 20.99
C GLU A 74 2.11 -8.65 20.89
N VAL A 75 0.98 -8.02 20.57
CA VAL A 75 -0.30 -8.71 20.29
C VAL A 75 -0.17 -9.60 19.05
N LEU A 76 0.44 -9.07 17.98
CA LEU A 76 0.72 -9.84 16.77
C LEU A 76 1.72 -10.99 17.03
N ARG A 77 2.70 -10.78 17.92
CA ARG A 77 3.69 -11.81 18.28
C ARG A 77 3.04 -12.97 19.02
N ARG A 78 2.12 -12.68 19.94
CA ARG A 78 1.40 -13.68 20.76
C ARG A 78 0.35 -14.44 19.96
N ASN A 79 -0.19 -13.84 18.89
CA ASN A 79 -1.18 -14.49 18.03
C ASN A 79 -0.58 -14.95 16.69
N GLY A 80 -0.05 -16.18 16.67
CA GLY A 80 0.59 -16.78 15.50
C GLY A 80 -0.31 -16.84 14.26
N ALA A 81 -1.62 -17.04 14.44
CA ALA A 81 -2.59 -17.08 13.34
C ALA A 81 -2.76 -15.71 12.68
N TYR A 82 -2.84 -14.63 13.46
CA TYR A 82 -2.91 -13.26 12.94
C TYR A 82 -1.63 -12.90 12.17
N ARG A 83 -0.47 -13.24 12.74
CA ARG A 83 0.81 -13.04 12.07
C ARG A 83 0.88 -13.78 10.74
N ALA A 84 0.52 -15.07 10.72
CA ALA A 84 0.52 -15.87 9.50
C ALA A 84 -0.45 -15.31 8.45
N HIS A 85 -1.66 -14.92 8.84
CA HIS A 85 -2.64 -14.32 7.94
C HIS A 85 -2.16 -12.98 7.37
N LEU A 86 -1.60 -12.10 8.21
CA LEU A 86 -1.04 -10.82 7.78
C LEU A 86 0.13 -11.05 6.81
N GLN A 87 1.08 -11.93 7.15
CA GLN A 87 2.20 -12.27 6.28
C GLN A 87 1.76 -12.86 4.95
N LYS A 88 0.80 -13.79 4.95
CA LYS A 88 0.22 -14.37 3.72
C LYS A 88 -0.41 -13.27 2.85
N THR A 89 -1.23 -12.42 3.45
CA THR A 89 -1.92 -11.32 2.74
C THR A 89 -0.92 -10.32 2.16
N LEU A 90 0.11 -9.95 2.93
CA LEU A 90 1.17 -9.04 2.45
C LEU A 90 2.03 -9.69 1.37
N ARG A 91 2.34 -10.98 1.47
CA ARG A 91 3.07 -11.74 0.43
C ARG A 91 2.26 -11.86 -0.84
N GLN A 92 0.96 -12.17 -0.74
CA GLN A 92 0.06 -12.21 -1.89
C GLN A 92 -0.03 -10.83 -2.54
N ARG A 93 -0.20 -9.75 -1.75
CA ARG A 93 -0.19 -8.38 -2.30
C ARG A 93 1.18 -8.03 -2.91
N ARG A 94 2.31 -8.46 -2.35
CA ARG A 94 3.64 -8.28 -2.95
C ARG A 94 3.81 -9.08 -4.25
N ALA A 95 3.31 -10.31 -4.32
CA ALA A 95 3.37 -11.15 -5.51
C ALA A 95 2.43 -10.64 -6.63
N THR A 96 1.22 -10.18 -6.28
CA THR A 96 0.33 -9.51 -7.23
C THR A 96 0.83 -8.12 -7.61
N ARG A 97 1.55 -7.42 -6.72
CA ARG A 97 2.25 -6.16 -7.05
C ARG A 97 3.49 -6.39 -7.91
N ALA A 98 4.23 -7.48 -7.72
CA ALA A 98 5.33 -7.89 -8.60
C ALA A 98 4.81 -8.36 -9.97
N GLY A 99 3.64 -9.01 -10.01
CA GLY A 99 2.92 -9.41 -11.23
C GLY A 99 1.96 -8.36 -11.80
N LEU A 100 1.85 -7.16 -11.21
CA LEU A 100 1.27 -5.96 -11.82
C LEU A 100 2.39 -4.96 -12.18
N ALA A 101 3.51 -5.02 -11.46
CA ALA A 101 4.82 -4.57 -11.92
C ALA A 101 5.40 -5.49 -13.01
N SER A 102 4.67 -6.50 -13.48
CA SER A 102 4.80 -6.90 -14.89
C SER A 102 4.08 -5.85 -15.72
N VAL A 103 4.71 -4.67 -15.84
CA VAL A 103 4.52 -3.86 -17.03
C VAL A 103 4.73 -4.82 -18.21
N LEU A 104 3.80 -4.80 -19.15
CA LEU A 104 3.99 -5.33 -20.49
C LEU A 104 5.28 -4.71 -21.07
N VAL A 105 6.43 -5.36 -20.88
CA VAL A 105 7.70 -5.01 -21.54
C VAL A 105 7.75 -5.59 -22.98
N ALA A 106 6.64 -6.14 -23.48
CA ALA A 106 6.66 -7.16 -24.51
C ALA A 106 6.87 -6.69 -25.97
N ALA A 107 7.12 -5.43 -26.31
CA ALA A 107 7.20 -5.06 -27.73
C ALA A 107 8.41 -4.26 -28.24
N VAL A 108 9.25 -3.61 -27.41
CA VAL A 108 10.25 -2.66 -27.99
C VAL A 108 11.68 -2.81 -27.47
N SER A 109 11.93 -3.60 -26.43
CA SER A 109 13.30 -3.70 -25.86
C SER A 109 14.28 -4.44 -26.77
N LEU A 110 13.83 -5.34 -27.65
CA LEU A 110 14.73 -6.09 -28.53
C LEU A 110 15.17 -5.30 -29.78
N SER A 111 14.35 -4.37 -30.26
CA SER A 111 14.67 -3.55 -31.44
C SER A 111 15.60 -2.37 -31.11
N ALA A 112 15.55 -1.83 -29.89
CA ALA A 112 16.43 -0.72 -29.47
C ALA A 112 17.85 -1.16 -29.09
N LEU A 113 18.07 -2.44 -28.78
CA LEU A 113 19.41 -2.95 -28.43
C LEU A 113 20.35 -3.07 -29.64
N LEU A 114 19.79 -3.06 -30.86
CA LEU A 114 20.55 -3.21 -32.11
C LEU A 114 20.96 -1.89 -32.76
N LEU A 115 20.44 -0.75 -32.29
CA LEU A 115 20.72 0.58 -32.86
C LEU A 115 21.17 1.49 -31.72
N GLY A 116 22.47 1.78 -31.70
CA GLY A 116 23.14 2.47 -30.61
C GLY A 116 22.50 3.82 -30.24
N ARG A 117 22.57 4.10 -28.92
CA ARG A 117 22.39 5.40 -28.26
C ARG A 117 21.36 6.33 -28.91
N GLU A 118 20.11 6.22 -28.50
CA GLU A 118 19.24 7.41 -28.48
C GLU A 118 18.47 7.48 -27.16
N THR A 119 18.52 8.67 -26.57
CA THR A 119 17.85 9.17 -25.36
C THR A 119 16.31 9.20 -25.48
N ALA A 120 15.73 8.34 -26.32
CA ALA A 120 14.37 8.38 -26.83
C ALA A 120 13.32 7.68 -25.95
N SER A 121 13.62 7.43 -24.66
CA SER A 121 12.67 6.80 -23.72
C SER A 121 11.83 7.80 -22.92
N ILE A 122 12.27 9.07 -22.83
CA ILE A 122 11.67 10.09 -21.93
C ILE A 122 10.24 10.44 -22.36
N HIS A 123 9.96 10.54 -23.66
CA HIS A 123 8.65 10.94 -24.19
C HIS A 123 7.74 9.77 -24.58
N ARG A 124 8.12 8.52 -24.27
CA ARG A 124 7.28 7.37 -24.64
C ARG A 124 6.03 7.33 -23.75
N PRO A 125 4.83 7.21 -24.34
CA PRO A 125 3.61 7.11 -23.54
C PRO A 125 3.61 5.83 -22.72
N VAL A 126 3.18 5.94 -21.48
CA VAL A 126 3.06 4.81 -20.55
C VAL A 126 1.66 4.74 -19.96
N THR A 127 1.21 3.52 -19.74
CA THR A 127 0.01 3.22 -18.95
C THR A 127 0.45 2.43 -17.74
N LEU A 128 0.16 2.94 -16.55
CA LEU A 128 0.63 2.38 -15.29
C LEU A 128 -0.40 2.63 -14.19
N VAL A 129 -0.58 1.63 -13.34
CA VAL A 129 -1.37 1.73 -12.11
C VAL A 129 -0.50 1.30 -10.93
N LEU A 130 -0.27 2.22 -10.00
CA LEU A 130 0.32 1.94 -8.69
C LEU A 130 -0.76 2.09 -7.62
N ASP A 131 -0.90 1.07 -6.76
CA ASP A 131 -1.83 1.07 -5.62
C ASP A 131 -1.07 0.86 -4.31
N GLU A 132 -1.01 1.89 -3.46
CA GLU A 132 -0.39 1.90 -2.14
C GLU A 132 1.05 1.33 -2.16
N VAL A 133 1.88 1.84 -3.07
CA VAL A 133 3.28 1.43 -3.27
C VAL A 133 4.20 2.35 -2.44
N ASP A 134 5.32 1.81 -1.95
CA ASP A 134 6.34 2.61 -1.27
C ASP A 134 6.95 3.64 -2.25
N GLY A 135 7.10 4.89 -1.81
CA GLY A 135 7.55 5.98 -2.66
C GLY A 135 8.96 5.79 -3.21
N VAL A 136 9.86 5.16 -2.45
CA VAL A 136 11.22 4.85 -2.90
C VAL A 136 11.17 3.79 -4.01
N GLU A 137 10.43 2.71 -3.77
CA GLU A 137 10.25 1.63 -4.75
C GLU A 137 9.63 2.15 -6.07
N ALA A 138 8.64 3.05 -5.97
CA ALA A 138 8.00 3.64 -7.13
C ALA A 138 8.97 4.52 -7.95
N ILE A 139 9.77 5.36 -7.28
CA ILE A 139 10.79 6.20 -7.93
C ILE A 139 11.85 5.33 -8.61
N ASP A 140 12.34 4.30 -7.93
CA ASP A 140 13.38 3.41 -8.47
C ASP A 140 12.86 2.61 -9.68
N LEU A 141 11.60 2.17 -9.66
CA LEU A 141 10.96 1.51 -10.80
C LEU A 141 10.94 2.41 -12.04
N PHE A 142 10.50 3.66 -11.86
CA PHE A 142 10.47 4.62 -12.96
C PHE A 142 11.88 4.89 -13.45
N ALA A 143 12.82 5.24 -12.56
CA ALA A 143 14.19 5.57 -12.94
C ALA A 143 14.88 4.43 -13.69
N ALA A 144 14.65 3.17 -13.28
CA ALA A 144 15.15 2.00 -14.01
C ALA A 144 14.60 1.93 -15.45
N TYR A 145 13.31 2.24 -15.65
CA TYR A 145 12.71 2.30 -16.98
C TYR A 145 13.30 3.41 -17.85
N GLY A 146 13.49 4.60 -17.27
CA GLY A 146 14.10 5.76 -17.93
C GLY A 146 15.63 5.69 -18.05
N GLN A 147 16.27 4.65 -17.50
CA GLN A 147 17.73 4.53 -17.34
C GLN A 147 18.35 5.76 -16.66
N LEU A 148 17.71 6.26 -15.60
CA LEU A 148 18.12 7.44 -14.86
C LEU A 148 18.81 7.10 -13.54
N GLU A 149 19.79 7.93 -13.18
CA GLU A 149 20.32 8.03 -11.83
C GLU A 149 19.44 8.96 -10.98
N VAL A 150 19.00 8.48 -9.81
CA VAL A 150 18.13 9.25 -8.90
C VAL A 150 18.96 9.92 -7.80
N ARG A 151 18.85 11.24 -7.70
CA ARG A 151 19.34 12.04 -6.57
C ARG A 151 18.18 12.49 -5.68
N GLY A 152 18.41 12.60 -4.38
CA GLY A 152 17.37 13.02 -3.43
C GLY A 152 16.36 11.94 -3.00
N ARG A 153 16.64 10.65 -3.27
CA ARG A 153 15.76 9.50 -2.93
C ARG A 153 15.27 9.48 -1.47
N HIS A 154 16.06 9.95 -0.53
CA HIS A 154 15.71 9.99 0.89
C HIS A 154 14.49 10.89 1.19
N LEU A 155 14.18 11.87 0.32
CA LEU A 155 13.04 12.78 0.47
C LEU A 155 11.67 12.10 0.34
N VAL A 156 11.63 10.87 -0.19
CA VAL A 156 10.40 10.09 -0.37
C VAL A 156 10.30 8.88 0.58
N ALA A 157 11.26 8.69 1.48
CA ALA A 157 11.29 7.56 2.40
C ALA A 157 10.07 7.54 3.34
N GLY A 158 9.42 6.37 3.47
CA GLY A 158 8.26 6.17 4.35
C GLY A 158 6.94 6.73 3.80
N LYS A 159 6.95 7.34 2.62
CA LYS A 159 5.73 7.78 1.92
C LYS A 159 5.16 6.62 1.10
N SER A 160 3.84 6.57 0.95
CA SER A 160 3.18 5.64 0.05
C SER A 160 2.35 6.40 -0.97
N VAL A 161 2.24 5.87 -2.18
CA VAL A 161 1.57 6.53 -3.30
C VAL A 161 0.64 5.58 -4.05
N SER A 162 -0.48 6.15 -4.51
CA SER A 162 -1.35 5.54 -5.51
C SER A 162 -1.51 6.51 -6.68
N ILE A 163 -1.28 6.00 -7.89
CA ILE A 163 -1.35 6.78 -9.12
C ILE A 163 -1.83 5.87 -10.25
N GLU A 164 -2.71 6.40 -11.08
CA GLU A 164 -3.14 5.79 -12.34
C GLU A 164 -2.85 6.79 -13.46
N VAL A 165 -2.04 6.37 -14.42
CA VAL A 165 -1.68 7.15 -15.61
C VAL A 165 -2.01 6.33 -16.85
N ARG A 166 -2.56 6.99 -17.87
CA ARG A 166 -3.00 6.36 -19.10
C ARG A 166 -2.49 7.17 -20.27
N GLU A 167 -1.68 6.54 -21.10
CA GLU A 167 -1.19 7.10 -22.37
C GLU A 167 -0.50 8.48 -22.25
N ILE A 168 0.17 8.75 -21.13
CA ILE A 168 0.94 10.00 -20.97
C ILE A 168 2.44 9.75 -21.11
N PRO A 169 3.23 10.74 -21.57
CA PRO A 169 4.69 10.65 -21.62
C PRO A 169 5.29 10.21 -20.27
N TRP A 170 6.32 9.36 -20.34
CA TRP A 170 6.94 8.77 -19.15
C TRP A 170 7.50 9.82 -18.17
N ASP A 171 8.09 10.90 -18.67
CA ASP A 171 8.58 12.02 -17.88
C ASP A 171 7.47 12.78 -17.15
N GLN A 172 6.32 12.94 -17.81
CA GLN A 172 5.13 13.51 -17.19
C GLN A 172 4.56 12.56 -16.13
N ALA A 173 4.53 11.26 -16.40
CA ALA A 173 4.13 10.25 -15.42
C ALA A 173 5.06 10.24 -14.19
N PHE A 174 6.38 10.38 -14.41
CA PHE A 174 7.35 10.50 -13.32
C PHE A 174 7.13 11.78 -12.53
N SER A 175 6.92 12.90 -13.21
CA SER A 175 6.67 14.21 -12.58
C SER A 175 5.40 14.17 -11.72
N GLU A 176 4.33 13.53 -12.21
CA GLU A 176 3.08 13.33 -11.46
C GLU A 176 3.30 12.41 -10.25
N LEU A 177 4.08 11.34 -10.39
CA LEU A 177 4.48 10.48 -9.27
C LEU A 177 5.25 11.28 -8.21
N ALA A 178 6.27 12.05 -8.62
CA ALA A 178 7.09 12.87 -7.73
C ALA A 178 6.22 13.89 -6.97
N LYS A 179 5.33 14.59 -7.68
CA LYS A 179 4.40 15.56 -7.09
C LYS A 179 3.50 14.92 -6.03
N ARG A 180 2.95 13.73 -6.28
CA ARG A 180 2.15 12.98 -5.29
C ARG A 180 2.95 12.56 -4.06
N LEU A 181 4.26 12.38 -4.21
CA LEU A 181 5.18 12.12 -3.11
C LEU A 181 5.66 13.41 -2.42
N GLY A 182 5.16 14.58 -2.82
CA GLY A 182 5.51 15.88 -2.24
C GLY A 182 6.94 16.32 -2.56
N VAL A 183 7.44 15.93 -3.73
CA VAL A 183 8.76 16.34 -4.26
C VAL A 183 8.62 16.77 -5.71
N ARG A 184 9.53 17.60 -6.18
CA ARG A 184 9.69 17.93 -7.60
C ARG A 184 10.76 17.02 -8.21
N ALA A 185 10.60 16.68 -9.49
CA ALA A 185 11.60 15.97 -10.28
C ALA A 185 12.09 16.87 -11.41
N GLU A 186 13.40 17.10 -11.48
CA GLU A 186 14.04 17.82 -12.58
C GLU A 186 14.97 16.87 -13.35
N PHE A 187 14.79 16.80 -14.67
CA PHE A 187 15.51 15.89 -15.54
C PHE A 187 16.67 16.62 -16.22
N SER A 188 17.88 16.08 -16.08
CA SER A 188 19.08 16.60 -16.73
C SER A 188 19.89 15.44 -17.30
N GLY A 189 19.71 15.17 -18.59
CA GLY A 189 20.32 14.01 -19.25
C GLY A 189 19.86 12.70 -18.63
N ALA A 190 20.80 11.93 -18.06
CA ALA A 190 20.54 10.65 -17.40
C ALA A 190 20.33 10.79 -15.88
N ILE A 191 20.14 12.00 -15.36
CA ILE A 191 19.97 12.27 -13.93
C ILE A 191 18.57 12.84 -13.70
N VAL A 192 17.90 12.34 -12.66
CA VAL A 192 16.73 12.99 -12.07
C VAL A 192 17.06 13.48 -10.67
N GLU A 193 16.91 14.78 -10.47
CA GLU A 193 17.12 15.42 -9.18
C GLU A 193 15.78 15.65 -8.49
N LEU A 194 15.62 15.03 -7.31
CA LEU A 194 14.45 15.23 -6.46
C LEU A 194 14.72 16.34 -5.45
N SER A 195 13.82 17.33 -5.42
CA SER A 195 13.86 18.44 -4.48
C SER A 195 12.52 18.55 -3.72
N PRO A 196 12.49 19.11 -2.49
CA PRO A 196 11.23 19.36 -1.80
C PRO A 196 10.33 20.25 -2.66
N ASP A 197 9.04 19.91 -2.73
CA ASP A 197 8.10 20.78 -3.44
C ASP A 197 7.91 22.07 -2.62
N ALA A 198 8.30 23.21 -3.21
CA ALA A 198 8.10 24.51 -2.60
C ALA A 198 6.62 24.87 -2.74
N ASN A 199 5.87 24.68 -1.65
CA ASN A 199 4.46 25.06 -1.55
C ASN A 199 4.29 26.58 -1.65
#